data_AF-A0A1I8JLM8-F1
#
_entry.id   AF-A0A1I8JLM8-F1
#
_cell.length_a   1.000
_cell.length_b   1.000
_cell.length_c   1.000
_cell.angle_alpha   90.00
_cell.angle_beta   90.00
_cell.angle_gamma   90.00
#
_symmetry.space_group_name_H-M   'P 1'
#
loop_
_entity.id
_entity.type
_entity.pdbx_description
1 polymer ?
#
loop_
_entity_poly.entity_id
_entity_poly.type
_entity_poly.pdbx_seq_one_letter_code
_entity_poly.pdbx_strand_id
1 'polypeptide(L)'
;MEQQCSGCCDHSDEERALTGTWATPELRKAFQLGYRLQVVHALAYWTEKRTGLFSDYVSTFLKLKAESSGSPGMSDEDKAAYIADFYAKEGVTLDKVEPNPGLRFVAKIFLNSLWGKFCQRDDLTSTEIVSSYEDWLARLTDPNLKVKACEPIGSEFMLLEYRHRYFNQRPFRYSN
;
A
#
# COMPACT_ATOMS: atom_id res chain seq x y z
N MET A 1 17.72 -17.40 1.68
CA MET A 1 16.96 -18.66 1.72
C MET A 1 16.77 -18.99 3.18
N GLU A 2 15.53 -18.90 3.67
CA GLU A 2 15.21 -19.37 5.03
C GLU A 2 15.32 -20.90 5.00
N GLN A 3 16.25 -21.45 5.78
CA GLN A 3 16.48 -22.88 5.88
C GLN A 3 15.37 -23.47 6.73
N GLN A 4 14.50 -24.26 6.10
CA GLN A 4 13.45 -24.98 6.80
C GLN A 4 14.11 -26.09 7.63
N CYS A 5 14.08 -25.96 8.96
CA CYS A 5 14.67 -26.95 9.85
C CYS A 5 13.82 -28.24 9.78
N SER A 6 14.42 -29.31 9.25
CA SER A 6 13.78 -30.61 9.03
C SER A 6 13.89 -31.57 10.22
N GLY A 7 14.44 -31.12 11.35
CA GLY A 7 14.59 -31.90 12.59
C GLY A 7 13.46 -31.68 13.60
N CYS A 8 13.37 -32.57 14.60
CA CYS A 8 12.60 -32.29 15.82
C CYS A 8 13.22 -31.07 16.49
N CYS A 9 12.44 -30.00 16.68
CA CYS A 9 12.90 -28.86 17.45
C CYS A 9 12.38 -28.97 18.90
N ASP A 10 13.26 -28.71 19.86
CA ASP A 10 12.92 -28.78 21.29
C ASP A 10 12.32 -27.46 21.83
N HIS A 11 11.93 -26.55 20.95
CA HIS A 11 11.36 -25.26 21.33
C HIS A 11 9.96 -25.41 21.92
N SER A 12 9.66 -24.62 22.93
CA SER A 12 8.30 -24.49 23.47
C SER A 12 7.38 -23.79 22.45
N ASP A 13 6.08 -23.88 22.70
CA ASP A 13 5.09 -23.20 21.86
C ASP A 13 5.21 -21.66 21.95
N GLU A 14 5.69 -21.13 23.08
CA GLU A 14 5.99 -19.71 23.27
C GLU A 14 7.21 -19.27 22.46
N GLU A 15 8.27 -20.09 22.41
CA GLU A 15 9.48 -19.80 21.63
C GLU A 15 9.22 -19.84 20.13
N ARG A 16 8.20 -20.60 19.71
CA ARG A 16 7.72 -20.67 18.33
C ARG A 16 6.65 -19.64 18.00
N ALA A 17 6.19 -18.86 18.98
CA ALA A 17 5.14 -17.88 18.77
C ALA A 17 5.65 -16.70 17.95
N LEU A 18 4.89 -16.35 16.91
CA LEU A 18 5.13 -15.13 16.13
C LEU A 18 4.38 -13.98 16.79
N THR A 19 5.05 -12.83 16.92
CA THR A 19 4.45 -11.57 17.40
C THR A 19 4.53 -10.53 16.29
N GLY A 20 3.41 -9.89 16.00
CA GLY A 20 3.28 -9.02 14.84
C GLY A 20 1.86 -8.48 14.68
N THR A 21 1.62 -7.82 13.55
CA THR A 21 0.31 -7.33 13.14
C THR A 21 -0.07 -8.01 11.83
N TRP A 22 -1.25 -8.62 11.79
CA TRP A 22 -1.72 -9.37 10.63
C TRP A 22 -3.13 -8.97 10.27
N ALA A 23 -3.40 -8.94 8.97
CA ALA A 23 -4.74 -8.72 8.47
C ALA A 23 -5.59 -10.00 8.64
N THR A 24 -6.91 -9.84 8.75
CA THR A 24 -7.84 -10.98 8.91
C THR A 24 -7.67 -12.08 7.83
N PRO A 25 -7.40 -11.78 6.54
CA PRO A 25 -7.14 -12.82 5.54
C PRO A 25 -5.88 -13.66 5.84
N GLU A 26 -4.83 -13.04 6.36
CA GLU A 26 -3.59 -13.74 6.72
C GLU A 26 -3.83 -14.67 7.91
N LEU A 27 -4.55 -14.21 8.93
CA LEU A 27 -4.94 -15.03 10.08
C LEU A 27 -5.80 -16.23 9.67
N ARG A 28 -6.78 -16.02 8.77
CA ARG A 28 -7.59 -17.12 8.22
C ARG A 28 -6.72 -18.16 7.52
N LYS A 29 -5.73 -17.72 6.74
CA LYS A 29 -4.81 -18.63 6.07
C LYS A 29 -3.92 -19.36 7.08
N ALA A 30 -3.46 -18.68 8.12
CA ALA A 30 -2.67 -19.28 9.19
C ALA A 30 -3.46 -20.40 9.90
N PHE A 31 -4.74 -20.19 10.21
CA PHE A 31 -5.58 -21.24 10.80
C PHE A 31 -5.76 -22.46 9.88
N GLN A 32 -5.89 -22.25 8.56
CA GLN A 32 -5.92 -23.37 7.60
C GLN A 32 -4.62 -24.17 7.56
N LEU A 33 -3.50 -23.54 7.91
CA LEU A 33 -2.18 -24.16 7.97
C LEU A 33 -1.88 -24.76 9.37
N GLY A 34 -2.84 -24.77 10.29
CA GLY A 34 -2.71 -25.37 11.62
C GLY A 34 -2.10 -24.45 12.68
N TYR A 35 -1.86 -23.17 12.38
CA TYR A 35 -1.45 -22.21 13.39
C TYR A 35 -2.61 -21.90 14.34
N ARG A 36 -2.27 -21.50 15.56
CA ARG A 36 -3.24 -21.10 16.60
C ARG A 36 -2.94 -19.71 17.11
N LEU A 37 -3.99 -18.96 17.42
CA LEU A 37 -3.88 -17.63 18.00
C LEU A 37 -3.61 -17.76 19.50
N GLN A 38 -2.52 -17.16 19.98
CA GLN A 38 -2.12 -17.21 21.39
C GLN A 38 -2.67 -16.01 22.17
N VAL A 39 -2.33 -14.79 21.74
CA VAL A 39 -2.69 -13.54 22.42
C VAL A 39 -3.10 -12.49 21.40
N VAL A 40 -4.13 -11.70 21.72
CA VAL A 40 -4.53 -10.52 20.95
C VAL A 40 -4.24 -9.28 21.79
N HIS A 41 -3.29 -8.47 21.36
CA HIS A 41 -2.93 -7.23 22.05
C HIS A 41 -3.83 -6.05 21.67
N ALA A 42 -4.25 -6.00 20.40
CA ALA A 42 -5.15 -4.97 19.88
C ALA A 42 -5.91 -5.53 18.66
N LEU A 43 -7.15 -5.07 18.46
CA LEU A 43 -7.99 -5.47 17.34
C LEU A 43 -8.60 -4.22 16.69
N ALA A 44 -8.26 -4.00 15.42
CA ALA A 44 -8.98 -3.08 14.55
C ALA A 44 -10.00 -3.88 13.73
N TYR A 45 -11.29 -3.57 13.88
CA TYR A 45 -12.35 -4.25 13.13
C TYR A 45 -13.42 -3.28 12.64
N TRP A 46 -14.11 -3.67 11.58
CA TRP A 46 -15.24 -2.95 10.99
C TRP A 46 -16.43 -3.89 10.93
N THR A 47 -17.58 -3.42 11.42
CA THR A 47 -18.84 -4.18 11.44
C THR A 47 -19.53 -4.15 10.07
N GLU A 48 -19.48 -3.01 9.38
CA GLU A 48 -20.04 -2.84 8.05
C GLU A 48 -19.03 -3.20 6.96
N LYS A 49 -19.52 -3.90 5.93
CA LYS A 49 -18.77 -4.17 4.71
C LYS A 49 -19.63 -3.77 3.52
N ARG A 50 -19.01 -3.09 2.56
CA ARG A 50 -19.64 -2.71 1.30
C ARG A 50 -18.76 -3.19 0.16
N THR A 51 -19.39 -3.74 -0.86
CA THR A 51 -18.74 -4.13 -2.12
C THR A 51 -18.97 -3.02 -3.15
N GLY A 52 -18.09 -2.94 -4.14
CA GLY A 52 -18.29 -2.04 -5.29
C GLY A 52 -17.86 -0.58 -5.11
N LEU A 53 -17.36 -0.16 -3.94
CA LEU A 53 -16.91 1.23 -3.70
C LEU A 53 -15.91 1.73 -4.76
N PHE A 54 -15.04 0.84 -5.26
CA PHE A 54 -14.03 1.15 -6.26
C PHE A 54 -14.33 0.54 -7.63
N SER A 55 -15.53 -0.04 -7.82
CA SER A 55 -15.87 -0.75 -9.06
C SER A 55 -15.74 0.17 -10.28
N ASP A 56 -16.42 1.31 -10.29
CA ASP A 56 -16.34 2.27 -11.39
C ASP A 56 -14.90 2.75 -11.66
N TYR A 57 -14.12 3.01 -10.59
CA TYR A 57 -12.72 3.42 -10.73
C TYR A 57 -11.88 2.33 -11.39
N VAL A 58 -11.95 1.11 -10.86
CA VAL A 58 -11.18 -0.03 -11.38
C VAL A 58 -11.62 -0.36 -12.80
N SER A 59 -12.92 -0.46 -13.06
CA SER A 59 -13.47 -0.71 -14.40
C SER A 59 -13.02 0.34 -15.41
N THR A 60 -13.03 1.63 -15.05
CA THR A 60 -12.57 2.72 -15.92
C THR A 60 -11.12 2.54 -16.33
N PHE A 61 -10.20 2.39 -15.38
CA PHE A 61 -8.77 2.29 -15.70
C PHE A 61 -8.37 0.92 -16.25
N LEU A 62 -9.11 -0.13 -15.90
CA LEU A 62 -8.93 -1.46 -16.46
C LEU A 62 -9.32 -1.50 -17.94
N LYS A 63 -10.45 -0.86 -18.31
CA LYS A 63 -10.85 -0.62 -19.70
C LYS A 63 -9.77 0.13 -20.46
N LEU A 64 -9.38 1.32 -19.98
CA LEU A 64 -8.36 2.16 -20.62
C LEU A 64 -7.04 1.41 -20.83
N LYS A 65 -6.60 0.63 -19.85
CA LYS A 65 -5.39 -0.17 -19.94
C LYS A 65 -5.51 -1.28 -20.99
N ALA A 66 -6.64 -1.97 -21.05
CA ALA A 66 -6.87 -3.05 -22.01
C ALA A 66 -6.96 -2.50 -23.44
N GLU A 67 -7.77 -1.48 -23.66
CA GLU A 67 -7.91 -0.79 -24.95
C GLU A 67 -6.56 -0.27 -25.47
N SER A 68 -5.81 0.41 -24.61
CA SER A 68 -4.51 1.01 -24.96
C SER A 68 -3.39 -0.01 -25.14
N SER A 69 -3.59 -1.29 -24.79
CA SER A 69 -2.59 -2.33 -25.04
C SER A 69 -2.51 -2.71 -26.52
N GLY A 70 -3.56 -2.41 -27.29
CA GLY A 70 -3.67 -2.84 -28.68
C GLY A 70 -3.74 -4.36 -28.85
N SER A 71 -3.82 -4.78 -30.10
CA SER A 71 -3.93 -6.20 -30.50
C SER A 71 -2.98 -6.50 -31.68
N PRO A 72 -1.65 -6.34 -31.50
CA PRO A 72 -0.70 -6.51 -32.59
C PRO A 72 -0.72 -7.95 -33.12
N GLY A 73 -1.07 -8.11 -34.40
CA GLY A 73 -1.07 -9.41 -35.09
C GLY A 73 -2.30 -10.29 -34.84
N MET A 74 -3.33 -9.81 -34.14
CA MET A 74 -4.59 -10.54 -33.99
C MET A 74 -5.50 -10.36 -35.20
N SER A 75 -6.18 -11.43 -35.62
CA SER A 75 -7.28 -11.34 -36.59
C SER A 75 -8.49 -10.63 -35.95
N ASP A 76 -9.49 -10.29 -36.76
CA ASP A 76 -10.69 -9.64 -36.24
C ASP A 76 -11.54 -10.61 -35.40
N GLU A 77 -11.51 -11.91 -35.70
CA GLU A 77 -12.12 -12.96 -34.89
C GLU A 77 -11.43 -13.09 -33.52
N ASP A 78 -10.10 -13.06 -33.47
CA ASP A 78 -9.33 -13.13 -32.23
C ASP A 78 -9.58 -11.90 -31.34
N LYS A 79 -9.71 -10.72 -31.94
CA LYS A 79 -10.09 -9.49 -31.21
C LYS A 79 -11.49 -9.61 -30.62
N ALA A 80 -12.46 -10.12 -31.38
CA ALA A 80 -13.82 -10.32 -30.89
C ALA A 80 -13.85 -11.33 -29.74
N ALA A 81 -13.11 -12.43 -29.86
CA ALA A 81 -12.95 -13.42 -28.79
C ALA A 81 -12.30 -12.81 -27.54
N TYR A 82 -11.26 -11.98 -27.71
CA TYR A 82 -10.62 -11.25 -26.62
C TYR A 82 -11.58 -10.31 -25.89
N ILE A 83 -12.38 -9.52 -26.61
CA ILE A 83 -13.36 -8.62 -26.01
C ILE A 83 -14.42 -9.40 -25.22
N ALA A 84 -14.91 -10.52 -25.77
CA ALA A 84 -15.89 -11.37 -25.11
C ALA A 84 -15.31 -12.03 -23.83
N ASP A 85 -14.09 -12.57 -23.90
CA ASP A 85 -13.40 -13.17 -22.76
C ASP A 85 -13.11 -12.14 -21.67
N PHE A 86 -12.72 -10.92 -22.06
CA PHE A 86 -12.47 -9.82 -21.13
C PHE A 86 -13.75 -9.41 -20.40
N TYR A 87 -14.87 -9.30 -21.11
CA TYR A 87 -16.17 -9.03 -20.49
C TYR A 87 -16.59 -10.17 -19.55
N ALA A 88 -16.41 -11.44 -19.94
CA ALA A 88 -16.78 -12.58 -19.11
C ALA A 88 -15.97 -12.66 -17.80
N LYS A 89 -14.68 -12.27 -17.84
CA LYS A 89 -13.79 -12.31 -16.67
C LYS A 89 -13.92 -11.09 -15.78
N GLU A 90 -13.93 -9.90 -16.37
CA GLU A 90 -13.78 -8.63 -15.65
C GLU A 90 -15.11 -7.84 -15.55
N GLY A 91 -16.13 -8.21 -16.33
CA GLY A 91 -17.41 -7.49 -16.39
C GLY A 91 -17.33 -6.12 -17.08
N VAL A 92 -16.26 -5.87 -17.84
CA VAL A 92 -15.95 -4.57 -18.47
C VAL A 92 -15.99 -4.70 -19.99
N THR A 93 -16.77 -3.85 -20.65
CA THR A 93 -16.86 -3.82 -22.11
C THR A 93 -15.77 -2.92 -22.71
N LEU A 94 -15.05 -3.46 -23.71
CA LEU A 94 -14.05 -2.72 -24.48
C LEU A 94 -14.67 -2.18 -25.77
N ASP A 95 -14.39 -0.93 -26.12
CA ASP A 95 -14.92 -0.28 -27.33
C ASP A 95 -13.89 -0.37 -28.47
N LYS A 96 -12.66 0.09 -28.22
CA LYS A 96 -11.63 0.22 -29.25
C LYS A 96 -10.26 -0.19 -28.73
N VAL A 97 -9.76 -1.32 -29.22
CA VAL A 97 -8.46 -1.87 -28.81
C VAL A 97 -7.36 -1.40 -29.78
N GLU A 98 -6.73 -0.28 -29.46
CA GLU A 98 -5.65 0.33 -30.26
C GLU A 98 -4.40 0.59 -29.41
N PRO A 99 -3.20 0.31 -29.95
CA PRO A 99 -1.98 0.49 -29.18
C PRO A 99 -1.74 1.97 -28.87
N ASN A 100 -1.75 2.31 -27.58
CA ASN A 100 -1.36 3.61 -27.04
C ASN A 100 -0.48 3.41 -25.80
N PRO A 101 0.85 3.28 -25.97
CA PRO A 101 1.76 2.98 -24.87
C PRO A 101 1.70 4.00 -23.72
N GLY A 102 1.52 5.29 -24.03
CA GLY A 102 1.45 6.36 -23.04
C GLY A 102 0.20 6.28 -22.18
N LEU A 103 -0.97 6.14 -22.81
CA LEU A 103 -2.24 6.00 -22.09
C LEU A 103 -2.28 4.70 -21.28
N ARG A 104 -1.75 3.61 -21.83
CA ARG A 104 -1.62 2.33 -21.14
C ARG A 104 -0.76 2.46 -19.87
N PHE A 105 0.34 3.21 -19.95
CA PHE A 105 1.23 3.46 -18.82
C PHE A 105 0.49 4.24 -17.72
N VAL A 106 -0.20 5.32 -18.06
CA VAL A 106 -0.97 6.14 -17.12
C VAL A 106 -2.09 5.31 -16.47
N ALA A 107 -2.88 4.57 -17.25
CA ALA A 107 -3.95 3.72 -16.73
C ALA A 107 -3.42 2.65 -15.76
N LYS A 108 -2.26 2.03 -16.08
CA LYS A 108 -1.59 1.09 -15.17
C LYS A 108 -1.13 1.76 -13.88
N ILE A 109 -0.59 2.98 -13.95
CA ILE A 109 -0.20 3.74 -12.76
C ILE A 109 -1.41 3.98 -11.87
N PHE A 110 -2.54 4.45 -12.42
CA PHE A 110 -3.72 4.73 -11.60
C PHE A 110 -4.28 3.48 -10.90
N LEU A 111 -4.31 2.33 -11.59
CA LEU A 111 -4.70 1.05 -10.98
C LEU A 111 -3.79 0.65 -9.81
N ASN A 112 -2.48 0.84 -9.93
CA ASN A 112 -1.52 0.40 -8.91
C ASN A 112 -1.36 1.42 -7.77
N SER A 113 -1.32 2.71 -8.09
CA SER A 113 -1.08 3.80 -7.14
C SER A 113 -2.22 3.97 -6.14
N LEU A 114 -3.46 3.63 -6.52
CA LEU A 114 -4.60 3.68 -5.60
C LEU A 114 -4.32 2.86 -4.33
N TRP A 115 -3.95 1.59 -4.49
CA TRP A 115 -3.67 0.70 -3.37
C TRP A 115 -2.43 1.15 -2.58
N GLY A 116 -1.40 1.63 -3.29
CA GLY A 116 -0.20 2.18 -2.67
C GLY A 116 -0.49 3.40 -1.78
N LYS A 117 -1.49 4.22 -2.12
CA LYS A 117 -1.89 5.37 -1.30
C LYS A 117 -2.63 4.98 -0.03
N PHE A 118 -3.48 3.96 -0.06
CA PHE A 118 -4.11 3.43 1.16
C PHE A 118 -3.11 2.78 2.11
N CYS A 119 -2.04 2.18 1.57
CA CYS A 119 -0.95 1.59 2.35
C CYS A 119 0.21 2.56 2.59
N GLN A 120 0.03 3.86 2.31
CA GLN A 120 1.11 4.83 2.49
C GLN A 120 1.43 4.95 3.97
N ARG A 121 2.72 4.78 4.32
CA ARG A 121 3.20 5.03 5.68
C ARG A 121 2.89 6.47 6.06
N ASP A 122 2.34 6.63 7.25
CA ASP A 122 2.01 7.91 7.89
C ASP A 122 3.25 8.56 8.53
N ASP A 123 4.15 7.77 9.11
CA ASP A 123 5.41 8.24 9.71
C ASP A 123 6.51 8.47 8.65
N LEU A 124 6.27 9.43 7.76
CA LEU A 124 7.28 9.89 6.80
C LEU A 124 8.20 10.93 7.45
N THR A 125 9.50 10.81 7.16
CA THR A 125 10.45 11.88 7.47
C THR A 125 10.21 13.02 6.47
N SER A 126 10.05 14.24 6.97
CA SER A 126 10.03 15.45 6.16
C SER A 126 11.44 16.00 6.05
N THR A 127 11.77 16.51 4.87
CA THR A 127 13.05 17.16 4.57
C THR A 127 12.75 18.57 4.11
N GLU A 128 13.35 19.57 4.77
CA GLU A 128 13.15 20.99 4.51
C GLU A 128 14.52 21.66 4.39
N ILE A 129 14.67 22.61 3.45
CA ILE A 129 15.86 23.44 3.34
C ILE A 129 15.48 24.81 3.91
N VAL A 130 16.16 25.23 4.96
CA VAL A 130 15.94 26.54 5.61
C VAL A 130 17.15 27.44 5.37
N SER A 131 16.90 28.71 5.03
CA SER A 131 17.93 29.74 4.84
C SER A 131 17.98 30.76 5.96
N SER A 132 16.93 30.84 6.78
CA SER A 132 16.85 31.76 7.92
C SER A 132 17.16 31.04 9.22
N TYR A 133 17.93 31.71 10.08
CA TYR A 133 18.14 31.28 11.46
C TYR A 133 16.83 31.16 12.24
N GLU A 134 15.85 32.05 11.97
CA GLU A 134 14.56 32.05 12.67
C GLU A 134 13.75 30.79 12.33
N ASP A 135 13.67 30.43 11.04
CA ASP A 135 12.96 29.22 10.59
C ASP A 135 13.65 27.95 11.11
N TRP A 136 14.98 27.95 11.08
CA TRP A 136 15.78 26.86 11.65
C TRP A 136 15.51 26.66 13.14
N LEU A 137 15.56 27.74 13.92
CA LEU A 137 15.31 27.71 15.36
C LEU A 137 13.86 27.32 15.68
N ALA A 138 12.88 27.82 14.90
CA ALA A 138 11.48 27.47 15.07
C ALA A 138 11.24 25.96 14.91
N ARG A 139 11.91 25.29 13.97
CA ARG A 139 11.78 23.84 13.74
C ARG A 139 12.46 23.01 14.83
N LEU A 140 13.62 23.47 15.32
CA LEU A 140 14.32 22.79 16.42
C LEU A 140 13.58 22.89 17.75
N THR A 141 12.86 23.99 17.96
CA THR A 141 12.15 24.27 19.22
C THR A 141 10.69 23.86 19.19
N ASP A 142 10.14 23.47 18.03
CA ASP A 142 8.76 22.99 17.94
C ASP A 142 8.60 21.65 18.71
N PRO A 143 7.78 21.61 19.79
CA PRO A 143 7.56 20.41 20.57
C PRO A 143 6.82 19.31 19.78
N ASN A 144 6.14 19.66 18.68
CA ASN A 144 5.48 18.71 17.80
C ASN A 144 6.44 18.06 16.81
N LEU A 145 7.66 18.58 16.66
CA LEU A 145 8.66 18.03 15.78
C LEU A 145 9.70 17.22 16.56
N LYS A 146 10.14 16.15 15.94
CA LYS A 146 11.30 15.37 16.34
C LYS A 146 12.31 15.50 15.22
N VAL A 147 13.24 16.42 15.41
CA VAL A 147 14.36 16.61 14.49
C VAL A 147 15.28 15.38 14.56
N LYS A 148 15.69 14.91 13.39
CA LYS A 148 16.56 13.75 13.21
C LYS A 148 17.97 14.16 12.81
N ALA A 149 18.05 15.06 11.84
CA ALA A 149 19.30 15.52 11.29
C ALA A 149 19.21 17.01 10.96
N CYS A 150 20.35 17.66 11.06
CA CYS A 150 20.54 19.03 10.68
C CYS A 150 21.92 19.15 10.03
N GLU A 151 21.96 19.43 8.74
CA GLU A 151 23.19 19.43 7.96
C GLU A 151 23.32 20.75 7.19
N PRO A 152 24.44 21.46 7.27
CA PRO A 152 24.65 22.65 6.45
C PRO A 152 24.76 22.26 4.97
N ILE A 153 24.06 23.00 4.10
CA ILE A 153 24.20 22.90 2.65
C ILE A 153 24.86 24.19 2.16
N GLY A 154 26.16 24.10 1.89
CA GLY A 154 26.95 25.29 1.55
C GLY A 154 27.07 26.24 2.75
N SER A 155 27.08 27.55 2.49
CA SER A 155 27.29 28.59 3.52
C SER A 155 26.01 29.23 4.04
N GLU A 156 24.87 29.05 3.35
CA GLU A 156 23.66 29.85 3.60
C GLU A 156 22.43 29.02 3.97
N PHE A 157 22.47 27.69 3.81
CA PHE A 157 21.31 26.84 3.99
C PHE A 157 21.58 25.73 5.01
N MET A 158 20.53 25.30 5.69
CA MET A 158 20.51 24.11 6.53
C MET A 158 19.45 23.14 5.98
N LEU A 159 19.85 21.89 5.76
CA LEU A 159 18.95 20.76 5.59
C LEU A 159 18.44 20.36 6.97
N LEU A 160 17.12 20.32 7.12
CA LEU A 160 16.47 19.78 8.32
C LEU A 160 15.67 18.54 7.95
N GLU A 161 15.94 17.46 8.65
CA GLU A 161 15.11 16.27 8.61
C GLU A 161 14.35 16.12 9.93
N TYR A 162 13.04 16.00 9.87
CA TYR A 162 12.21 15.87 11.05
C TYR A 162 11.00 14.96 10.85
N ARG A 163 10.36 14.59 11.96
CA ARG A 163 9.09 13.85 12.01
C ARG A 163 8.12 14.54 12.94
N HIS A 164 6.83 14.42 12.67
CA HIS A 164 5.80 14.85 13.62
C HIS A 164 5.64 13.83 14.75
N ARG A 165 5.66 14.28 16.01
CA ARG A 165 5.59 13.42 17.19
C ARG A 165 4.22 12.76 17.41
N TYR A 166 3.14 13.42 17.00
CA TYR A 166 1.77 13.08 17.47
C TYR A 166 0.85 12.47 16.41
N PHE A 167 1.36 11.97 15.30
CA PHE A 167 0.49 11.62 14.18
C PHE A 167 -0.47 10.44 14.46
N ASN A 168 -0.25 9.59 15.48
CA ASN A 168 -0.99 8.33 15.66
C ASN A 168 -1.39 7.93 17.09
N GLN A 169 -1.66 8.87 18.00
CA GLN A 169 -2.24 8.54 19.31
C GLN A 169 -3.75 8.81 19.40
N ARG A 170 -4.54 8.44 18.39
CA ARG A 170 -5.94 8.12 18.68
C ARG A 170 -5.95 6.70 19.23
N PRO A 171 -6.23 6.49 20.54
CA PRO A 171 -6.36 5.13 21.04
C PRO A 171 -7.40 4.42 20.18
N PHE A 172 -7.09 3.20 19.73
CA PHE A 172 -8.12 2.30 19.25
C PHE A 172 -9.23 2.32 20.30
N ARG A 173 -10.46 2.64 19.90
CA ARG A 173 -11.58 2.66 20.86
C ARG A 173 -11.71 1.23 21.39
N TYR A 174 -11.26 1.02 22.62
CA TYR A 174 -11.55 -0.19 23.36
C TYR A 174 -13.06 -0.21 23.59
N SER A 175 -13.75 -1.18 23.01
CA SER A 175 -15.07 -1.54 23.48
C SER A 175 -14.88 -2.28 24.80
N ASN A 176 -15.29 -1.65 25.91
CA ASN A 176 -15.57 -2.35 27.16
C ASN A 176 -16.76 -3.31 26.97
#